data_AF-A0A507C520-F1
#
_entry.id   AF-A0A507C520-F1
#
_cell.length_a   1.000
_cell.length_b   1.000
_cell.length_c   1.000
_cell.angle_alpha   90.00
_cell.angle_beta   90.00
_cell.angle_gamma   90.00
#
_symmetry.space_group_name_H-M   'P 1'
#
loop_
_entity.id
_entity.type
_entity.pdbx_description
1 polymer ?
#
loop_
_entity_poly.entity_id
_entity_poly.type
_entity_poly.pdbx_seq_one_letter_code
_entity_poly.pdbx_strand_id
1 'polypeptide(L)'
;MESPGYSGAKKTTRKHNSSDSDSDADTSTRKKRGTGPVAAQATKLERLMNKIDKPIELPQAANTKLHKERAPKEFNMNVQGSSAGAGSGEFHVYRAIRRKEYGRVKAMEENAQIEKEDLEYHQRVAQTREEEDRETAKKRAKRQKRKTKLKLNKQSKGADGGDDSKDTPNDGGDGEEGNDEE
;
A
#
# COMPACT_ATOMS: atom_id res chain seq x y z
N MET A 1 48.20 23.38 -15.02
CA MET A 1 48.04 24.23 -13.83
C MET A 1 47.10 23.52 -12.87
N GLU A 2 47.64 22.54 -12.12
CA GLU A 2 46.91 21.80 -11.09
C GLU A 2 47.03 22.57 -9.78
N SER A 3 45.89 22.83 -9.14
CA SER A 3 45.83 23.43 -7.80
C SER A 3 45.82 22.31 -6.76
N PRO A 4 46.73 22.31 -5.77
CA PRO A 4 46.74 21.28 -4.73
C PRO A 4 45.59 21.50 -3.74
N GLY A 5 44.78 20.45 -3.53
CA GLY A 5 43.69 20.43 -2.57
C GLY A 5 44.17 20.49 -1.12
N TYR A 6 43.76 21.52 -0.39
CA TYR A 6 44.05 21.71 1.03
C TYR A 6 43.12 20.84 1.88
N SER A 7 43.64 19.75 2.46
CA SER A 7 42.91 18.88 3.38
C SER A 7 42.93 19.45 4.81
N GLY A 8 41.89 20.18 5.18
CA GLY A 8 41.72 20.70 6.55
C GLY A 8 41.32 19.61 7.54
N ALA A 9 42.29 19.06 8.28
CA ALA A 9 42.04 18.16 9.41
C ALA A 9 41.42 18.93 10.60
N LYS A 10 40.15 18.64 10.94
CA LYS A 10 39.50 19.17 12.14
C LYS A 10 40.00 18.40 13.38
N LYS A 11 40.92 18.98 14.14
CA LYS A 11 41.29 18.49 15.48
C LYS A 11 40.10 18.69 16.44
N THR A 12 39.52 17.61 16.94
CA THR A 12 38.58 17.66 18.07
C THR A 12 39.35 17.33 19.34
N THR A 13 39.38 18.24 20.30
CA THR A 13 39.96 18.01 21.63
C THR A 13 38.86 17.42 22.52
N ARG A 14 39.00 16.13 22.87
CA ARG A 14 38.11 15.47 23.83
C ARG A 14 38.60 15.81 25.23
N LYS A 15 37.90 16.70 25.94
CA LYS A 15 38.12 16.91 27.39
C LYS A 15 37.71 15.63 28.12
N HIS A 16 38.65 15.00 28.81
CA HIS A 16 38.39 13.97 29.80
C HIS A 16 38.04 14.67 31.13
N ASN A 17 36.86 14.38 31.67
CA ASN A 17 36.47 14.75 33.02
C ASN A 17 36.37 13.46 33.83
N SER A 18 37.34 13.20 34.69
CA SER A 18 37.33 12.13 35.69
C SER A 18 36.93 12.74 37.03
N SER A 19 35.78 12.32 37.55
CA SER A 19 35.44 12.49 38.96
C SER A 19 34.74 11.22 39.42
N ASP A 20 35.46 10.46 40.24
CA ASP A 20 34.95 9.39 41.08
C ASP A 20 33.74 9.85 41.89
N SER A 21 32.71 9.00 41.96
CA SER A 21 31.83 8.92 43.13
C SER A 21 31.13 7.56 43.11
N ASP A 22 31.45 6.75 44.12
CA ASP A 22 30.76 5.54 44.54
C ASP A 22 29.29 5.83 44.86
N SER A 23 28.36 5.05 44.28
CA SER A 23 27.05 4.78 44.89
C SER A 23 26.38 3.57 44.24
N ASP A 24 26.32 2.50 45.02
CA ASP A 24 25.27 1.48 45.12
C ASP A 24 24.93 0.61 43.90
N ALA A 25 25.29 -0.67 44.06
CA ALA A 25 24.85 -1.80 43.28
C ALA A 25 23.31 -1.98 43.37
N ASP A 26 22.60 -1.52 42.34
CA ASP A 26 21.40 -2.23 41.89
C ASP A 26 21.78 -2.98 40.61
N THR A 27 22.29 -4.20 40.78
CA THR A 27 22.38 -5.17 39.69
C THR A 27 20.97 -5.68 39.37
N SER A 28 20.12 -4.78 38.86
CA SER A 28 18.94 -5.17 38.10
C SER A 28 19.46 -5.94 36.91
N THR A 29 19.44 -7.27 37.02
CA THR A 29 19.82 -8.17 35.95
C THR A 29 19.00 -7.77 34.74
N ARG A 30 19.62 -7.05 33.79
CA ARG A 30 18.98 -6.68 32.53
C ARG A 30 18.73 -7.99 31.80
N LYS A 31 17.56 -8.59 32.06
CA LYS A 31 17.12 -9.86 31.51
C LYS A 31 17.37 -9.77 30.02
N LYS A 32 18.29 -10.58 29.50
CA LYS A 32 18.60 -10.62 28.06
C LYS A 32 17.32 -11.05 27.36
N ARG A 33 16.55 -10.06 26.92
CA ARG A 33 15.32 -10.28 26.16
C ARG A 33 15.75 -10.93 24.85
N GLY A 34 15.15 -12.07 24.52
CA GLY A 34 15.38 -12.72 23.24
C GLY A 34 15.20 -11.69 22.12
N THR A 35 16.07 -11.71 21.13
CA THR A 35 16.05 -10.75 20.01
C THR A 35 15.11 -11.19 18.89
N GLY A 36 14.32 -12.25 19.12
CA GLY A 36 13.38 -12.79 18.15
C GLY A 36 12.11 -11.94 17.98
N PRO A 37 11.40 -12.10 16.85
CA PRO A 37 10.17 -11.36 16.57
C PRO A 37 9.10 -11.58 17.64
N VAL A 38 8.99 -12.81 18.14
CA VAL A 38 8.06 -13.18 19.22
C VAL A 38 8.42 -12.47 20.52
N ALA A 39 9.71 -12.37 20.85
CA ALA A 39 10.16 -11.68 22.05
C ALA A 39 9.96 -10.16 21.95
N ALA A 40 10.15 -9.56 20.77
CA ALA A 40 9.80 -8.15 20.54
C ALA A 40 8.29 -7.89 20.74
N GLN A 41 7.43 -8.77 20.21
CA GLN A 41 5.99 -8.70 20.44
C GLN A 41 5.62 -8.86 21.92
N ALA A 42 6.23 -9.83 22.62
CA ALA A 42 6.00 -10.05 24.05
C ALA A 42 6.32 -8.81 24.89
N THR A 43 7.42 -8.11 24.59
CA THR A 43 7.77 -6.86 25.30
C THR A 43 6.80 -5.71 25.00
N LYS A 44 6.24 -5.67 23.79
CA LYS A 44 5.21 -4.68 23.42
C LYS A 44 3.89 -4.99 24.14
N LEU A 45 3.53 -6.27 24.24
CA LEU A 45 2.37 -6.73 25.01
C LEU A 45 2.53 -6.42 26.50
N GLU A 46 3.67 -6.76 27.11
CA GLU A 46 3.96 -6.43 28.51
C GLU A 46 3.80 -4.93 28.78
N ARG A 47 4.28 -4.08 27.87
CA ARG A 47 4.11 -2.62 27.96
C ARG A 47 2.65 -2.16 27.87
N LEU A 48 1.82 -2.82 27.06
CA LEU A 48 0.39 -2.55 26.95
C LEU A 48 -0.38 -3.07 28.18
N MET A 49 -0.03 -4.25 28.68
CA MET A 49 -0.64 -4.87 29.86
C MET A 49 -0.30 -4.13 31.17
N ASN A 50 0.81 -3.40 31.23
CA ASN A 50 1.10 -2.51 32.36
C ASN A 50 0.21 -1.25 32.40
N LYS A 51 -0.54 -0.95 31.32
CA LYS A 51 -1.38 0.25 31.18
C LYS A 51 -2.75 -0.08 30.60
N ILE A 52 -3.47 -0.98 31.27
CA ILE A 52 -4.79 -1.49 30.82
C ILE A 52 -5.84 -0.37 30.76
N ASP A 53 -5.80 0.59 31.68
CA ASP A 53 -6.81 1.66 31.77
C ASP A 53 -6.70 2.70 30.65
N LYS A 54 -5.59 2.76 29.91
CA LYS A 54 -5.41 3.73 28.82
C LYS A 54 -5.96 3.15 27.51
N PRO A 55 -6.96 3.77 26.87
CA PRO A 55 -7.45 3.30 25.58
C PRO A 55 -6.34 3.35 24.52
N ILE A 56 -6.27 2.32 23.68
CA ILE A 56 -5.29 2.21 22.59
C ILE A 56 -5.80 3.00 21.39
N GLU A 57 -5.09 4.07 21.04
CA GLU A 57 -5.31 4.80 19.78
C GLU A 57 -4.65 4.02 18.63
N LEU A 58 -5.45 3.30 17.86
CA LEU A 58 -4.98 2.75 16.59
C LEU A 58 -4.75 3.92 15.62
N PRO A 59 -3.65 3.93 14.86
CA PRO A 59 -3.50 4.91 13.80
C PRO A 59 -4.66 4.72 12.84
N GLN A 60 -5.52 5.74 12.74
CA GLN A 60 -6.47 5.80 11.64
C GLN A 60 -5.66 5.77 10.34
N ALA A 61 -6.21 5.14 9.29
CA ALA A 61 -5.57 5.06 7.98
C ALA A 61 -4.95 6.43 7.67
N ALA A 62 -3.63 6.47 7.49
CA ALA A 62 -2.91 7.72 7.26
C ALA A 62 -3.65 8.42 6.14
N ASN A 63 -4.22 9.59 6.41
CA ASN A 63 -5.02 10.32 5.44
C ASN A 63 -4.20 10.37 4.15
N THR A 64 -4.58 9.56 3.15
CA THR A 64 -3.91 9.42 1.85
C THR A 64 -4.14 10.64 0.99
N LYS A 65 -4.43 11.78 1.62
CA LYS A 65 -4.45 13.10 1.03
C LYS A 65 -3.01 13.39 0.65
N LEU A 66 -2.64 12.90 -0.53
CA LEU A 66 -1.46 13.28 -1.28
C LEU A 66 -1.22 14.75 -1.03
N HIS A 67 -0.07 15.10 -0.45
CA HIS A 67 0.30 16.41 0.08
C HIS A 67 -0.59 17.55 -0.44
N LYS A 68 -1.76 17.75 0.18
CA LYS A 68 -2.73 18.67 -0.37
C LYS A 68 -2.17 20.06 -0.13
N GLU A 69 -1.69 20.67 -1.21
CA GLU A 69 -1.20 22.02 -1.19
C GLU A 69 -2.23 22.91 -0.48
N ARG A 70 -1.75 23.73 0.46
CA ARG A 70 -2.63 24.64 1.17
C ARG A 70 -3.29 25.55 0.14
N ALA A 71 -4.62 25.61 0.17
CA ALA A 71 -5.38 26.48 -0.71
C ALA A 71 -4.81 27.92 -0.68
N PRO A 72 -4.78 28.60 -1.83
CA PRO A 72 -4.34 29.99 -1.88
C PRO A 72 -5.23 30.84 -0.96
N LYS A 73 -4.66 31.89 -0.38
CA LYS A 73 -5.43 32.83 0.44
C LYS A 73 -6.38 33.61 -0.47
N GLU A 74 -7.63 33.79 -0.05
CA GLU A 74 -8.64 34.53 -0.81
C GLU A 74 -8.27 36.01 -0.97
N PHE A 75 -7.75 36.63 0.08
CA PHE A 75 -7.35 38.03 0.06
C PHE A 75 -5.90 38.21 0.50
N ASN A 76 -5.15 38.95 -0.31
CA ASN A 76 -3.80 39.39 0.02
C ASN A 76 -3.86 40.82 0.55
N MET A 77 -3.51 41.03 1.82
CA MET A 77 -3.58 42.35 2.46
C MET A 77 -2.40 43.26 2.11
N ASN A 78 -1.33 42.71 1.53
CA ASN A 78 -0.04 43.38 1.34
C ASN A 78 0.23 43.73 -0.13
N VAL A 79 -0.80 44.05 -0.90
CA VAL A 79 -0.65 44.39 -2.33
C VAL A 79 -0.21 45.85 -2.45
N GLN A 80 1.02 46.06 -2.89
CA GLN A 80 1.55 47.39 -3.24
C GLN A 80 0.96 47.83 -4.59
N GLY A 81 0.79 49.14 -4.80
CA GLY A 81 0.18 49.67 -6.03
C GLY A 81 0.91 49.26 -7.31
N SER A 82 0.17 49.14 -8.43
CA SER A 82 0.68 48.56 -9.69
C SER A 82 1.83 49.33 -10.34
N SER A 83 1.96 50.62 -10.05
CA SER A 83 3.05 51.48 -10.54
C SER A 83 4.22 51.61 -9.56
N ALA A 84 4.13 50.98 -8.39
CA ALA A 84 5.18 51.06 -7.39
C ALA A 84 6.37 50.17 -7.80
N GLY A 85 7.59 50.66 -7.57
CA GLY A 85 8.82 49.94 -7.95
C GLY A 85 9.06 48.65 -7.16
N ALA A 86 10.01 47.84 -7.62
CA ALA A 86 10.39 46.59 -6.95
C ALA A 86 11.00 46.87 -5.56
N GLY A 87 10.30 46.43 -4.51
CA GLY A 87 10.78 46.50 -3.14
C GLY A 87 11.81 45.40 -2.82
N SER A 88 12.58 45.57 -1.75
CA SER A 88 13.61 44.60 -1.31
C SER A 88 13.03 43.23 -0.92
N GLY A 89 11.75 43.17 -0.54
CA GLY A 89 11.05 41.92 -0.19
C GLY A 89 10.43 41.17 -1.37
N GLU A 90 10.31 41.80 -2.55
CA GLU A 90 9.56 41.25 -3.68
C GLU A 90 10.18 39.96 -4.22
N PHE A 91 11.52 39.89 -4.23
CA PHE A 91 12.24 38.68 -4.62
C PHE A 91 11.88 37.46 -3.75
N HIS A 92 11.74 37.66 -2.43
CA HIS A 92 11.39 36.56 -1.53
C HIS A 92 9.92 36.16 -1.64
N VAL A 93 9.03 37.12 -1.91
CA VAL A 93 7.62 36.84 -2.22
C VAL A 93 7.52 35.96 -3.47
N TYR A 94 8.19 36.37 -4.56
CA TYR A 94 8.25 35.59 -5.79
C TYR A 94 8.79 34.17 -5.58
N ARG A 95 9.92 34.04 -4.88
CA ARG A 95 10.53 32.72 -4.58
C ARG A 95 9.57 31.82 -3.80
N ALA A 96 8.84 32.37 -2.84
CA ALA A 96 7.88 31.61 -2.05
C ALA A 96 6.66 31.19 -2.89
N ILE A 97 6.13 32.07 -3.74
CA ILE A 97 5.01 31.78 -4.64
C ILE A 97 5.43 30.73 -5.68
N ARG A 98 6.59 30.90 -6.33
CA ARG A 98 7.10 29.94 -7.32
C ARG A 98 7.28 28.55 -6.73
N ARG A 99 7.82 28.44 -5.52
CA ARG A 99 7.97 27.15 -4.84
C ARG A 99 6.64 26.48 -4.55
N LYS A 100 5.64 27.24 -4.11
CA LYS A 100 4.28 26.73 -3.91
C LYS A 100 3.70 26.26 -5.24
N GLU A 101 3.77 27.08 -6.27
CA GLU A 101 3.21 26.74 -7.57
C GLU A 101 3.85 25.49 -8.19
N TYR A 102 5.17 25.32 -8.06
CA TYR A 102 5.83 24.10 -8.52
C TYR A 102 5.41 22.86 -7.73
N GLY A 103 5.23 22.98 -6.41
CA GLY A 103 4.65 21.92 -5.62
C GLY A 103 3.23 21.59 -6.09
N ARG A 104 2.43 22.61 -6.42
CA ARG A 104 1.04 22.48 -6.86
C ARG A 104 0.93 21.71 -8.16
N VAL A 105 1.71 22.14 -9.15
CA VAL A 105 1.75 21.53 -10.48
C VAL A 105 2.25 20.10 -10.37
N LYS A 106 3.33 19.87 -9.62
CA LYS A 106 3.87 18.53 -9.40
C LYS A 106 2.86 17.59 -8.73
N ALA A 107 2.18 18.04 -7.67
CA ALA A 107 1.16 17.23 -7.00
C ALA A 107 -0.05 16.96 -7.91
N MET A 108 -0.42 17.90 -8.78
CA MET A 108 -1.48 17.70 -9.77
C MET A 108 -1.07 16.65 -10.82
N GLU A 109 0.15 16.71 -11.32
CA GLU A 109 0.71 15.74 -12.27
C GLU A 109 0.80 14.33 -11.65
N GLU A 110 1.30 14.22 -10.42
CA GLU A 110 1.39 12.95 -9.67
C GLU A 110 0.00 12.34 -9.44
N ASN A 111 -0.99 13.14 -9.01
CA ASN A 111 -2.37 12.64 -8.86
C ASN A 111 -2.94 12.16 -10.19
N ALA A 112 -2.74 12.90 -11.28
CA ALA A 112 -3.26 12.52 -12.59
C ALA A 112 -2.63 11.21 -13.11
N GLN A 113 -1.35 10.97 -12.80
CA GLN A 113 -0.68 9.70 -13.11
C GLN A 113 -1.27 8.55 -12.30
N ILE A 114 -1.43 8.71 -10.98
CA ILE A 114 -2.02 7.69 -10.10
C ILE A 114 -3.45 7.37 -10.54
N GLU A 115 -4.29 8.38 -10.79
CA GLU A 115 -5.66 8.19 -11.24
C GLU A 115 -5.72 7.42 -12.57
N LYS A 116 -4.81 7.71 -13.50
CA LYS A 116 -4.73 6.99 -14.77
C LYS A 116 -4.34 5.52 -14.56
N GLU A 117 -3.32 5.26 -13.74
CA GLU A 117 -2.85 3.90 -13.44
C GLU A 117 -3.92 3.08 -12.72
N ASP A 118 -4.64 3.68 -11.78
CA ASP A 118 -5.75 3.05 -11.06
C ASP A 118 -6.90 2.71 -12.01
N LEU A 119 -7.27 3.63 -12.92
CA LEU A 119 -8.30 3.38 -13.93
C LEU A 119 -7.91 2.24 -14.87
N GLU A 120 -6.66 2.23 -15.35
CA GLU A 120 -6.14 1.15 -16.19
C GLU A 120 -6.15 -0.20 -15.44
N TYR A 121 -5.73 -0.21 -14.18
CA TYR A 121 -5.75 -1.40 -13.35
C TYR A 121 -7.16 -1.93 -13.15
N HIS A 122 -8.12 -1.07 -12.80
CA HIS A 122 -9.51 -1.46 -12.62
C HIS A 122 -10.15 -1.98 -13.91
N GLN A 123 -9.83 -1.38 -15.06
CA GLN A 123 -10.29 -1.86 -16.36
C GLN A 123 -9.73 -3.25 -16.66
N ARG A 124 -8.41 -3.48 -16.47
CA ARG A 124 -7.80 -4.80 -16.68
C ARG A 124 -8.43 -5.87 -15.78
N VAL A 125 -8.59 -5.57 -14.50
CA VAL A 125 -9.21 -6.50 -13.53
C VAL A 125 -10.66 -6.81 -13.93
N ALA A 126 -11.42 -5.82 -14.38
CA ALA A 126 -12.80 -6.03 -14.83
C ALA A 126 -12.86 -6.93 -16.07
N GLN A 127 -11.99 -6.69 -17.06
CA GLN A 127 -11.90 -7.49 -18.28
C GLN A 127 -11.53 -8.95 -17.97
N THR A 128 -10.47 -9.17 -17.19
CA THR A 128 -10.07 -10.53 -16.78
C THR A 128 -11.19 -11.24 -16.02
N ARG A 129 -11.88 -10.54 -15.13
CA ARG A 129 -13.02 -11.11 -14.39
C ARG A 129 -14.18 -11.49 -15.31
N GLU A 130 -14.49 -10.66 -16.30
CA GLU A 130 -15.53 -10.97 -17.28
C GLU A 130 -15.17 -12.18 -18.14
N GLU A 131 -13.92 -12.30 -18.59
CA GLU A 131 -13.42 -13.44 -19.36
C GLU A 131 -13.51 -14.74 -18.54
N GLU A 132 -13.02 -14.72 -17.30
CA GLU A 132 -13.11 -15.84 -16.36
C GLU A 132 -14.57 -16.24 -16.08
N ASP A 133 -15.47 -15.27 -15.91
CA ASP A 133 -16.89 -15.50 -15.69
C ASP A 133 -17.57 -16.07 -16.94
N ARG A 134 -17.21 -15.61 -18.15
CA ARG A 134 -17.70 -16.15 -19.43
C ARG A 134 -17.26 -17.60 -19.60
N GLU A 135 -15.99 -17.91 -19.37
CA GLU A 135 -15.49 -19.28 -19.42
C GLU A 135 -16.16 -20.19 -18.39
N THR A 136 -16.26 -19.71 -17.16
CA THR A 136 -16.85 -20.45 -16.05
C THR A 136 -18.33 -20.69 -16.30
N ALA A 137 -19.06 -19.71 -16.85
CA ALA A 137 -20.46 -19.84 -17.24
C ALA A 137 -20.63 -20.88 -18.37
N LYS A 138 -19.79 -20.85 -19.41
CA LYS A 138 -19.79 -21.86 -20.50
C LYS A 138 -19.57 -23.26 -19.92
N LYS A 139 -18.53 -23.45 -19.09
CA LYS A 139 -18.20 -24.74 -18.43
C LYS A 139 -19.34 -25.19 -17.49
N ARG A 140 -19.93 -24.28 -16.71
CA ARG A 140 -21.08 -24.54 -15.82
C ARG A 140 -22.31 -24.96 -16.61
N ALA A 141 -22.63 -24.29 -17.71
CA ALA A 141 -23.75 -24.63 -18.58
C ALA A 141 -23.60 -26.03 -19.19
N LYS A 142 -22.39 -26.40 -19.66
CA LYS A 142 -22.09 -27.76 -20.14
C LYS A 142 -22.36 -28.81 -19.04
N ARG A 143 -21.87 -28.59 -17.81
CA ARG A 143 -22.10 -29.49 -16.67
C ARG A 143 -23.59 -29.61 -16.29
N GLN A 144 -24.33 -28.51 -16.26
CA GLN A 144 -25.76 -28.53 -15.96
C GLN A 144 -26.55 -29.29 -17.03
N LYS A 145 -26.25 -29.10 -18.32
CA LYS A 145 -26.85 -29.88 -19.41
C LYS A 145 -26.57 -31.38 -19.29
N ARG A 146 -25.34 -31.79 -18.91
CA ARG A 146 -25.02 -33.21 -18.64
C ARG A 146 -25.81 -33.73 -17.44
N LYS A 147 -25.89 -32.95 -16.36
CA LYS A 147 -26.64 -33.30 -15.13
C LYS A 147 -28.14 -33.46 -15.39
N THR A 148 -28.76 -32.58 -16.18
CA THR A 148 -30.18 -32.72 -16.53
C THR A 148 -30.43 -33.94 -17.41
N LYS A 149 -29.61 -34.19 -18.43
CA LYS A 149 -29.69 -35.40 -19.26
C LYS A 149 -29.55 -36.70 -18.45
N LEU A 150 -28.59 -36.76 -17.52
CA LEU A 150 -28.42 -37.92 -16.62
C LEU A 150 -29.66 -38.13 -15.72
N LYS A 151 -30.24 -37.05 -15.18
CA LYS A 151 -31.47 -37.13 -14.38
C LYS A 151 -32.66 -37.63 -15.20
N LEU A 152 -32.85 -37.12 -16.42
CA LEU A 152 -33.90 -37.55 -17.35
C LEU A 152 -33.75 -39.04 -17.69
N ASN A 153 -32.54 -39.49 -18.04
CA ASN A 153 -32.27 -40.90 -18.33
C ASN A 153 -32.47 -41.82 -17.11
N LYS A 154 -32.18 -41.34 -15.90
CA LYS A 154 -32.45 -42.09 -14.66
C LYS A 154 -33.95 -42.16 -14.35
N GLN A 155 -34.72 -41.11 -14.64
CA GLN A 155 -36.17 -41.11 -14.47
C GLN A 155 -36.87 -42.03 -15.49
N SER A 156 -36.38 -42.08 -16.74
CA SER A 156 -36.92 -43.00 -17.75
C SER A 156 -36.53 -44.46 -17.49
N LYS A 157 -35.33 -44.73 -16.96
CA LYS A 157 -34.91 -46.08 -16.55
C LYS A 157 -35.48 -46.53 -15.20
N GLY A 158 -35.91 -45.62 -14.33
CA GLY A 158 -36.53 -45.94 -13.04
C GLY A 158 -37.95 -46.50 -13.14
N ALA A 159 -38.53 -46.61 -14.35
CA ALA A 159 -39.82 -47.22 -14.61
C ALA A 159 -39.72 -48.70 -15.02
N ASP A 160 -38.53 -49.25 -15.27
CA ASP A 160 -38.33 -50.65 -15.65
C ASP A 160 -37.02 -51.20 -15.04
N GLY A 161 -37.15 -52.08 -14.04
CA GLY A 161 -36.17 -53.09 -13.65
C GLY A 161 -34.77 -52.65 -13.15
N GLY A 162 -34.44 -52.98 -11.91
CA GLY A 162 -33.08 -52.77 -11.37
C GLY A 162 -32.02 -53.67 -12.04
N ASP A 163 -30.81 -53.12 -12.18
CA ASP A 163 -29.55 -53.88 -12.10
C ASP A 163 -28.35 -52.94 -11.91
N ASP A 164 -27.38 -53.45 -11.18
CA ASP A 164 -26.16 -52.85 -10.65
C ASP A 164 -25.15 -52.58 -11.78
N SER A 165 -24.71 -51.33 -11.95
CA SER A 165 -23.42 -51.09 -12.62
C SER A 165 -22.79 -49.79 -12.14
N LYS A 166 -21.69 -49.97 -11.42
CA LYS A 166 -20.74 -48.92 -11.02
C LYS A 166 -20.10 -48.31 -12.26
N ASP A 167 -20.76 -47.32 -12.86
CA ASP A 167 -20.14 -46.48 -13.88
C ASP A 167 -19.49 -45.29 -13.20
N THR A 168 -18.22 -45.46 -12.84
CA THR A 168 -17.33 -44.36 -12.45
C THR A 168 -17.21 -43.41 -13.63
N PRO A 169 -17.61 -42.13 -13.51
CA PRO A 169 -17.45 -41.21 -14.61
C PRO A 169 -15.96 -40.94 -14.79
N ASN A 170 -15.41 -41.50 -15.87
CA ASN A 170 -14.08 -41.20 -16.37
C ASN A 170 -13.96 -39.67 -16.54
N ASP A 171 -13.14 -39.04 -15.70
CA ASP A 171 -12.68 -37.66 -15.79
C ASP A 171 -11.66 -37.56 -16.91
N GLY A 172 -12.11 -37.86 -18.13
CA GLY A 172 -11.34 -37.70 -19.35
C GLY A 172 -11.32 -36.24 -19.73
N GLY A 173 -10.21 -35.58 -19.41
CA GLY A 173 -9.89 -34.24 -19.89
C GLY A 173 -9.96 -34.21 -21.42
N ASP A 174 -10.91 -33.45 -21.93
CA ASP A 174 -11.02 -33.08 -23.34
C ASP A 174 -10.47 -31.66 -23.43
N GLY A 175 -9.17 -31.58 -23.68
CA GLY A 175 -8.48 -30.38 -24.10
C GLY A 175 -8.45 -30.37 -25.62
N GLU A 176 -9.12 -29.39 -26.22
CA GLU A 176 -8.98 -28.92 -27.61
C GLU A 176 -9.81 -27.65 -27.70
N GLU A 177 -9.51 -26.64 -28.50
CA GLU A 177 -8.33 -26.14 -29.18
C GLU A 177 -8.73 -24.70 -29.54
N GLY A 178 -7.74 -23.81 -29.61
CA GLY A 178 -7.94 -22.38 -29.80
C GLY A 178 -8.80 -22.02 -31.02
N ASN A 179 -9.68 -21.04 -30.83
CA ASN A 179 -10.11 -20.17 -31.90
C ASN A 179 -10.31 -18.78 -31.30
N ASP A 180 -9.17 -18.08 -31.16
CA ASP A 180 -9.11 -16.62 -31.09
C ASP A 180 -8.88 -16.11 -32.52
N GLU A 181 -9.97 -15.94 -33.26
CA GLU A 181 -10.05 -14.95 -34.34
C GLU A 181 -11.04 -13.89 -33.88
N GLU A 182 -10.52 -12.78 -33.34
CA GLU A 182 -10.71 -11.37 -33.75
C GLU A 182 -10.25 -10.40 -32.65
#